data_AF-A0A377VB45-F1
#
_entry.id   AF-A0A377VB45-F1
#
_cell.length_a   1.000
_cell.length_b   1.000
_cell.length_c   1.000
_cell.angle_alpha   90.00
_cell.angle_beta   90.00
_cell.angle_gamma   90.00
#
_symmetry.space_group_name_H-M   'P 1'
#
loop_
_entity.id
_entity.type
_entity.pdbx_description
1 polymer ?
#
loop_
_entity_poly.entity_id
_entity_poly.type
_entity_poly.pdbx_seq_one_letter_code
_entity_poly.pdbx_strand_id
1 'polypeptide(L)'
;MTSKLNRERLAKIKSWRETYGAGSNVMLPSEEAEELACLALGAMDSEPVILYRQVNPVNGMKTYWAELDPEEFRHLKKYTDENAEFMTLYRHAQPASEREQVRSAHAEWSQATFGNVGPVGPLKHLSKEALEAAEQPGDLSEWADMQFLLWDAQRRAGITDEQITQAMIDKLAVNKQRSWPEPKDGEPRLHIKERSRKKVDRCDVCTEGARGGCGTCIFNGNFE
;
A
#
# COMPACT_ATOMS: atom_id res chain seq x y z
N MET A 1 -7.50 16.24 -8.83
CA MET A 1 -8.87 16.72 -9.09
C MET A 1 -9.57 16.81 -7.74
N THR A 2 -10.15 17.95 -7.40
CA THR A 2 -11.01 18.13 -6.21
C THR A 2 -12.15 17.10 -6.25
N SER A 3 -12.39 16.37 -5.15
CA SER A 3 -13.47 15.39 -5.05
C SER A 3 -14.79 15.97 -5.60
N LYS A 4 -15.31 15.40 -6.69
CA LYS A 4 -16.51 15.94 -7.36
C LYS A 4 -17.77 15.73 -6.51
N LEU A 5 -17.78 14.70 -5.65
CA LEU A 5 -18.84 14.44 -4.69
C LEU A 5 -18.57 15.07 -3.32
N ASN A 6 -18.91 16.35 -3.18
CA ASN A 6 -18.97 17.01 -1.87
C ASN A 6 -20.35 16.86 -1.22
N ARG A 7 -20.46 17.25 0.06
CA ARG A 7 -21.70 17.15 0.86
C ARG A 7 -22.89 17.86 0.19
N GLU A 8 -22.66 19.02 -0.41
CA GLU A 8 -23.70 19.80 -1.10
C GLU A 8 -24.19 19.08 -2.35
N ARG A 9 -23.28 18.49 -3.12
CA ARG A 9 -23.59 17.71 -4.32
C ARG A 9 -24.41 16.47 -3.96
N LEU A 10 -24.02 15.74 -2.92
CA LEU A 10 -24.76 14.57 -2.43
C LEU A 10 -26.16 14.95 -1.93
N ALA A 11 -26.30 16.07 -1.21
CA ALA A 11 -27.59 16.57 -0.77
C ALA A 11 -28.52 16.90 -1.95
N LYS A 12 -27.97 17.50 -3.01
CA LYS A 12 -28.70 17.79 -4.25
C LYS A 12 -29.13 16.52 -4.99
N ILE A 13 -28.26 15.51 -5.08
CA ILE A 13 -28.62 14.21 -5.66
C ILE A 13 -29.75 13.55 -4.85
N LYS A 14 -29.66 13.62 -3.51
CA LYS A 14 -30.71 13.08 -2.62
C LYS A 14 -32.06 13.77 -2.82
N SER A 15 -32.08 15.09 -3.03
CA SER A 15 -33.32 15.87 -3.21
C SER A 15 -34.01 15.62 -4.55
N TRP A 16 -33.34 15.00 -5.53
CA TRP A 16 -33.91 14.76 -6.85
C TRP A 16 -35.12 13.83 -6.84
N ARG A 17 -35.21 12.90 -5.89
CA ARG A 17 -36.42 12.08 -5.74
C ARG A 17 -37.66 12.91 -5.43
N GLU A 18 -37.51 13.95 -4.60
CA GLU A 18 -38.59 14.88 -4.27
C GLU A 18 -38.89 15.82 -5.44
N THR A 19 -37.87 16.15 -6.24
CA THR A 19 -37.99 17.07 -7.38
C THR A 19 -38.65 16.41 -8.59
N TYR A 20 -38.26 15.18 -8.92
CA TYR A 20 -38.65 14.50 -10.17
C TYR A 20 -39.66 13.36 -9.97
N GLY A 21 -39.92 12.94 -8.72
CA GLY A 21 -40.86 11.86 -8.42
C GLY A 21 -40.29 10.45 -8.63
N ALA A 22 -41.01 9.44 -8.12
CA ALA A 22 -40.65 8.04 -8.28
C ALA A 22 -40.86 7.56 -9.72
N GLY A 23 -39.88 6.87 -10.31
CA GLY A 23 -39.93 6.35 -11.68
C GLY A 23 -39.28 7.25 -12.74
N SER A 24 -38.80 8.43 -12.35
CA SER A 24 -38.03 9.32 -13.23
C SER A 24 -36.58 8.84 -13.39
N ASN A 25 -36.11 8.79 -14.63
CA ASN A 25 -34.71 8.49 -14.93
C ASN A 25 -33.87 9.76 -14.75
N VAL A 26 -32.97 9.74 -13.77
CA VAL A 26 -32.00 10.82 -13.56
C VAL A 26 -30.60 10.28 -13.88
N MET A 27 -29.87 10.99 -14.74
CA MET A 27 -28.53 10.60 -15.17
C MET A 27 -27.47 11.34 -14.35
N LEU A 28 -26.50 10.60 -13.83
CA LEU A 28 -25.29 11.14 -13.21
C LEU A 28 -24.15 11.15 -14.24
N PRO A 29 -23.21 12.12 -14.16
CA PRO A 29 -21.93 12.00 -14.84
C PRO A 29 -21.25 10.66 -14.50
N SER A 30 -20.57 10.06 -15.47
CA SER A 30 -19.93 8.76 -15.30
C SER A 30 -18.98 8.73 -14.10
N GLU A 31 -18.20 9.79 -13.91
CA GLU A 31 -17.25 9.92 -12.78
C GLU A 31 -17.98 9.97 -11.43
N GLU A 32 -19.11 10.70 -11.33
CA GLU A 32 -19.90 10.75 -10.09
C GLU A 32 -20.56 9.41 -9.79
N ALA A 33 -21.02 8.70 -10.83
CA ALA A 33 -21.62 7.37 -10.71
C ALA A 33 -20.58 6.33 -10.26
N GLU A 34 -19.37 6.37 -10.84
CA GLU A 34 -18.24 5.52 -10.45
C GLU A 34 -17.80 5.79 -9.01
N GLU A 35 -17.62 7.05 -8.63
CA GLU A 35 -17.21 7.43 -7.27
C GLU A 35 -18.25 6.98 -6.23
N LEU A 36 -19.56 7.13 -6.52
CA LEU A 36 -20.63 6.57 -5.67
C LEU A 36 -20.60 5.04 -5.60
N ALA A 37 -20.35 4.35 -6.72
CA ALA A 37 -20.29 2.90 -6.77
C ALA A 37 -19.11 2.37 -5.95
N CYS A 38 -17.92 2.98 -6.08
CA CYS A 38 -16.74 2.63 -5.29
C CYS A 38 -16.97 2.83 -3.78
N LEU A 39 -17.57 3.94 -3.38
CA LEU A 39 -17.91 4.19 -1.97
C LEU A 39 -18.94 3.17 -1.44
N ALA A 40 -19.94 2.83 -2.24
CA ALA A 40 -20.96 1.85 -1.86
C ALA A 40 -20.40 0.43 -1.73
N LEU A 41 -19.60 -0.01 -2.72
CA LEU A 41 -18.93 -1.31 -2.70
C LEU A 41 -17.96 -1.40 -1.52
N GLY A 42 -17.13 -0.38 -1.31
CA GLY A 42 -16.21 -0.36 -0.17
C GLY A 42 -16.93 -0.37 1.19
N ALA A 43 -18.11 0.25 1.30
CA ALA A 43 -18.93 0.13 2.50
C ALA A 43 -19.47 -1.30 2.69
N MET A 44 -19.89 -1.96 1.60
CA MET A 44 -20.41 -3.34 1.65
C MET A 44 -19.33 -4.39 1.96
N ASP A 45 -18.10 -4.19 1.46
CA ASP A 45 -16.96 -5.08 1.71
C ASP A 45 -16.32 -4.85 3.09
N SER A 46 -16.69 -3.78 3.79
CA SER A 46 -16.18 -3.49 5.13
C SER A 46 -16.74 -4.46 6.18
N GLU A 47 -15.90 -4.87 7.14
CA GLU A 47 -16.38 -5.61 8.30
C GLU A 47 -17.39 -4.77 9.09
N PRO A 48 -18.60 -5.28 9.34
CA PRO A 48 -19.62 -4.53 10.03
C PRO A 48 -19.22 -4.28 11.48
N VAL A 49 -19.46 -3.05 11.94
CA VAL A 49 -19.43 -2.71 13.36
C VAL A 49 -20.79 -3.05 13.93
N ILE A 50 -20.82 -3.97 14.89
CA ILE A 50 -22.05 -4.38 15.55
C ILE A 50 -22.15 -3.62 16.86
N LEU A 51 -23.21 -2.84 17.00
CA LEU A 51 -23.51 -2.12 18.23
C LEU A 51 -24.62 -2.82 19.00
N TYR A 52 -24.48 -2.82 20.32
CA TYR A 52 -25.42 -3.41 21.25
C TYR A 52 -25.80 -2.43 22.36
N ARG A 53 -27.05 -2.48 22.80
CA ARG A 53 -27.49 -1.87 24.06
C ARG A 53 -28.63 -2.66 24.70
N GLN A 54 -28.79 -2.51 26.01
CA GLN A 54 -29.95 -3.00 26.74
C GLN A 54 -30.99 -1.91 26.94
N VAL A 55 -32.25 -2.31 26.86
CA VAL A 55 -33.41 -1.52 27.28
C VAL A 55 -33.89 -2.07 28.61
N ASN A 56 -34.07 -1.22 29.61
CA ASN A 56 -34.65 -1.67 30.86
C ASN A 56 -36.16 -1.92 30.66
N PRO A 57 -36.68 -3.12 30.95
CA PRO A 57 -38.08 -3.47 30.67
C PRO A 57 -39.08 -2.72 31.56
N VAL A 58 -38.65 -2.19 32.70
CA VAL A 58 -39.54 -1.57 33.69
C VAL A 58 -39.74 -0.08 33.42
N ASN A 59 -38.69 0.63 32.99
CA ASN A 59 -38.72 2.08 32.82
C ASN A 59 -38.31 2.55 31.41
N GLY A 60 -37.95 1.64 30.50
CA GLY A 60 -37.55 1.94 29.12
C GLY A 60 -36.17 2.60 29.00
N MET A 61 -35.42 2.75 30.10
CA MET A 61 -34.12 3.40 30.09
C MET A 61 -33.10 2.57 29.31
N LYS A 62 -32.33 3.22 28.43
CA LYS A 62 -31.39 2.54 27.52
C LYS A 62 -29.96 2.74 27.98
N THR A 63 -29.15 1.68 27.90
CA THR A 63 -27.70 1.80 28.08
C THR A 63 -27.06 2.50 26.88
N TYR A 64 -25.79 2.88 27.04
CA TYR A 64 -24.96 3.32 25.90
C TYR A 64 -24.77 2.17 24.90
N TRP A 65 -24.48 2.56 23.66
CA TRP A 65 -24.06 1.63 22.63
C TRP A 65 -22.65 1.12 22.95
N ALA A 66 -22.49 -0.20 22.98
CA ALA A 66 -21.20 -0.88 23.03
C ALA A 66 -20.93 -1.55 21.69
N GLU A 67 -19.68 -1.45 21.20
CA GLU A 67 -19.22 -2.25 20.07
C GLU A 67 -19.03 -3.69 20.50
N LEU A 68 -19.49 -4.61 19.66
CA LEU A 68 -19.30 -6.05 19.81
C LEU A 68 -18.39 -6.56 18.71
N ASP A 69 -17.48 -7.44 19.08
CA ASP A 69 -16.82 -8.28 18.10
C ASP A 69 -17.77 -9.38 17.55
N PRO A 70 -17.41 -10.06 16.45
CA PRO A 70 -18.27 -11.08 15.84
C PRO A 70 -18.59 -12.27 16.75
N GLU A 71 -17.72 -12.62 17.69
CA GLU A 71 -17.92 -13.73 18.63
C GLU A 71 -18.84 -13.33 19.78
N GLU A 72 -18.62 -12.15 20.36
CA GLU A 72 -19.49 -11.52 21.35
C GLU A 72 -20.91 -11.37 20.80
N PHE A 73 -21.05 -10.93 19.55
CA PHE A 73 -22.34 -10.84 18.88
C PHE A 73 -23.02 -12.20 18.73
N ARG A 74 -22.30 -13.23 18.27
CA ARG A 74 -22.85 -14.59 18.15
C ARG A 74 -23.32 -15.12 19.50
N HIS A 75 -22.56 -14.86 20.56
CA HIS A 75 -22.90 -15.26 21.91
C HIS A 75 -24.14 -14.50 22.40
N LEU A 76 -24.10 -13.17 22.42
CA LEU A 76 -25.20 -12.33 22.90
C LEU A 76 -26.48 -12.61 22.13
N LYS A 77 -26.44 -12.65 20.80
CA LYS A 77 -27.64 -12.91 19.98
C LYS A 77 -28.34 -14.23 20.30
N LYS A 78 -27.61 -15.23 20.83
CA LYS A 78 -28.16 -16.52 21.24
C LYS A 78 -28.80 -16.48 22.64
N TYR A 79 -28.34 -15.59 23.53
CA TYR A 79 -28.70 -15.58 24.94
C TYR A 79 -29.39 -14.29 25.43
N THR A 80 -29.52 -13.28 24.57
CA THR A 80 -30.23 -12.04 24.91
C THR A 80 -31.74 -12.22 24.88
N ASP A 81 -32.43 -11.45 25.72
CA ASP A 81 -33.88 -11.32 25.75
C ASP A 81 -34.39 -10.29 24.73
N GLU A 82 -35.71 -10.08 24.71
CA GLU A 82 -36.38 -9.11 23.84
C GLU A 82 -35.98 -7.64 24.10
N ASN A 83 -35.24 -7.39 25.18
CA ASN A 83 -34.81 -6.06 25.59
C ASN A 83 -33.44 -5.67 25.03
N ALA A 84 -32.80 -6.57 24.27
CA ALA A 84 -31.56 -6.29 23.55
C ALA A 84 -31.82 -5.65 22.19
N GLU A 85 -31.22 -4.48 21.96
CA GLU A 85 -31.20 -3.86 20.65
C GLU A 85 -29.82 -4.02 20.01
N PHE A 86 -29.81 -4.45 18.75
CA PHE A 86 -28.60 -4.56 17.93
C PHE A 86 -28.71 -3.63 16.74
N MET A 87 -27.60 -2.98 16.39
CA MET A 87 -27.48 -2.15 15.20
C MET A 87 -26.22 -2.51 14.45
N THR A 88 -26.37 -2.93 13.20
CA THR A 88 -25.24 -3.21 12.31
C THR A 88 -24.93 -1.96 11.52
N LEU A 89 -23.72 -1.43 11.69
CA LEU A 89 -23.20 -0.31 10.92
C LEU A 89 -22.09 -0.80 10.01
N TYR A 90 -22.05 -0.29 8.78
CA TYR A 90 -20.91 -0.50 7.89
C TYR A 90 -20.02 0.73 7.96
N ARG A 91 -18.72 0.51 8.11
CA ARG A 91 -17.78 1.63 8.02
C ARG A 91 -17.71 2.00 6.55
N HIS A 92 -18.10 3.23 6.24
CA HIS A 92 -17.90 3.78 4.90
C HIS A 92 -16.41 3.62 4.57
N ALA A 93 -16.10 2.96 3.44
CA ALA A 93 -14.73 2.94 2.95
C ALA A 93 -14.30 4.39 2.78
N GLN A 94 -13.15 4.73 3.38
CA GLN A 94 -12.55 6.02 3.13
C GLN A 94 -12.28 6.09 1.62
N PRO A 95 -12.59 7.23 0.95
CA PRO A 95 -12.19 7.38 -0.43
C PRO A 95 -10.70 7.09 -0.55
N ALA A 96 -10.29 6.49 -1.67
CA ALA A 96 -8.88 6.27 -1.96
C ALA A 96 -8.13 7.58 -1.71
N SER A 97 -6.98 7.50 -1.03
CA SER A 97 -6.20 8.71 -0.74
C SER A 97 -5.94 9.51 -2.03
N GLU A 98 -5.78 10.83 -1.95
CA GLU A 98 -5.49 11.65 -3.13
C GLU A 98 -4.30 11.10 -3.95
N ARG A 99 -3.30 10.54 -3.27
CA ARG A 99 -2.15 9.87 -3.88
C ARG A 99 -2.56 8.67 -4.74
N GLU A 100 -3.49 7.86 -4.25
CA GLU A 100 -3.98 6.70 -5.00
C GLU A 100 -4.83 7.13 -6.19
N GLN A 101 -5.67 8.15 -6.03
CA GLN A 101 -6.43 8.73 -7.15
C GLN A 101 -5.50 9.27 -8.24
N VAL A 102 -4.43 9.98 -7.86
CA VAL A 102 -3.40 10.46 -8.79
C VAL A 102 -2.72 9.29 -9.50
N ARG A 103 -2.40 8.21 -8.77
CA ARG A 103 -1.79 7.02 -9.35
C ARG A 103 -2.70 6.32 -10.37
N SER A 104 -3.98 6.15 -10.06
CA SER A 104 -4.96 5.54 -10.97
C SER A 104 -5.15 6.40 -12.22
N ALA A 105 -5.35 7.71 -12.06
CA ALA A 105 -5.50 8.64 -13.19
C ALA A 105 -4.24 8.67 -14.09
N HIS A 106 -3.05 8.65 -13.48
CA HIS A 106 -1.80 8.54 -14.22
C HIS A 106 -1.71 7.22 -15.01
N ALA A 107 -2.11 6.10 -14.40
CA ALA A 107 -2.13 4.80 -15.08
C ALA A 107 -3.07 4.82 -16.30
N GLU A 108 -4.30 5.33 -16.15
CA GLU A 108 -5.26 5.46 -17.25
C GLU A 108 -4.72 6.32 -18.39
N TRP A 109 -4.20 7.49 -18.06
CA TRP A 109 -3.59 8.39 -19.05
C TRP A 109 -2.41 7.73 -19.76
N SER A 110 -1.46 7.14 -19.01
CA SER A 110 -0.30 6.45 -19.58
C SER A 110 -0.71 5.29 -20.50
N GLN A 111 -1.76 4.55 -20.14
CA GLN A 111 -2.28 3.48 -20.99
C GLN A 111 -2.91 4.03 -22.28
N ALA A 112 -3.67 5.12 -22.20
CA ALA A 112 -4.30 5.75 -23.35
C ALA A 112 -3.26 6.38 -24.29
N THR A 113 -2.20 6.99 -23.75
CA THR A 113 -1.16 7.69 -24.53
C THR A 113 -0.14 6.74 -25.15
N PHE A 114 0.38 5.78 -24.37
CA PHE A 114 1.50 4.94 -24.80
C PHE A 114 1.09 3.51 -25.15
N GLY A 115 -0.15 3.11 -24.88
CA GLY A 115 -0.63 1.76 -25.12
C GLY A 115 0.08 0.70 -24.27
N ASN A 116 0.07 -0.53 -24.77
CA ASN A 116 0.61 -1.70 -24.07
C ASN A 116 2.12 -1.87 -24.30
N VAL A 117 2.93 -0.98 -23.70
CA VAL A 117 4.39 -1.09 -23.67
C VAL A 117 4.88 -1.67 -22.34
N GLY A 118 6.06 -2.30 -22.36
CA GLY A 118 6.68 -2.92 -21.18
C GLY A 118 7.38 -1.93 -20.24
N PRO A 119 7.87 -2.40 -19.08
CA PRO A 119 8.39 -1.54 -18.00
C PRO A 119 9.77 -0.93 -18.28
N VAL A 120 10.50 -1.43 -19.28
CA VAL A 120 11.89 -1.01 -19.55
C VAL A 120 12.01 0.45 -19.99
N GLY A 121 11.03 0.96 -20.75
CA GLY A 121 11.01 2.36 -21.19
C GLY A 121 10.96 3.33 -20.00
N PRO A 122 9.92 3.24 -19.15
CA PRO A 122 9.82 4.06 -17.94
C PRO A 122 11.05 3.94 -17.01
N LEU A 123 11.64 2.76 -16.85
CA LEU A 123 12.85 2.60 -16.02
C LEU A 123 14.09 3.30 -16.60
N LYS A 124 14.25 3.29 -17.93
CA LYS A 124 15.33 4.05 -18.59
C LYS A 124 15.11 5.55 -18.45
N HIS A 125 13.85 5.99 -18.51
CA HIS A 125 13.49 7.39 -18.31
C HIS A 125 13.73 7.81 -16.85
N LEU A 126 13.33 6.99 -15.88
CA LEU A 126 13.55 7.23 -14.45
C LEU A 126 15.03 7.48 -14.12
N SER A 127 15.94 6.84 -14.84
CA SER A 127 17.38 7.05 -14.65
C SER A 127 17.84 8.45 -15.06
N LYS A 128 17.14 9.13 -15.99
CA LYS A 128 17.41 10.51 -16.39
C LYS A 128 16.81 11.49 -15.40
N GLU A 129 15.54 11.30 -15.03
CA GLU A 129 14.85 12.13 -14.03
C GLU A 129 15.57 12.10 -12.67
N ALA A 130 16.17 10.96 -12.31
CA ALA A 130 16.99 10.87 -11.10
C ALA A 130 18.25 11.76 -11.14
N LEU A 131 18.81 12.03 -12.33
CA LEU A 131 19.92 12.96 -12.49
C LEU A 131 19.45 14.41 -12.43
N GLU A 132 18.31 14.71 -13.08
CA GLU A 132 17.68 16.04 -13.07
C GLU A 132 17.28 16.44 -11.63
N ALA A 133 16.64 15.53 -10.89
CA ALA A 133 16.34 15.69 -9.47
C ALA A 133 17.60 15.88 -8.59
N ALA A 134 18.72 15.25 -8.95
CA ALA A 134 19.98 15.41 -8.21
C ALA A 134 20.62 16.79 -8.45
N GLU A 135 20.44 17.38 -9.63
CA GLU A 135 20.88 18.74 -9.93
C GLU A 135 20.00 19.80 -9.25
N GLN A 136 18.70 19.53 -9.12
CA GLN A 136 17.72 20.45 -8.54
C GLN A 136 16.85 19.78 -7.46
N PRO A 137 17.43 19.38 -6.30
CA PRO A 137 16.70 18.62 -5.28
C PRO A 137 15.52 19.37 -4.64
N GLY A 138 15.47 20.70 -4.82
CA GLY A 138 14.36 21.53 -4.36
C GLY A 138 13.19 21.64 -5.35
N ASP A 139 13.34 21.14 -6.59
CA ASP A 139 12.26 21.14 -7.57
C ASP A 139 11.35 19.92 -7.39
N LEU A 140 10.10 20.17 -6.97
CA LEU A 140 9.14 19.11 -6.69
C LEU A 140 8.63 18.40 -7.96
N SER A 141 8.73 19.00 -9.15
CA SER A 141 8.32 18.31 -10.38
C SER A 141 9.20 17.11 -10.67
N GLU A 142 10.51 17.24 -10.49
CA GLU A 142 11.49 16.17 -10.72
C GLU A 142 11.22 14.95 -9.83
N TRP A 143 10.83 15.20 -8.57
CA TRP A 143 10.39 14.13 -7.67
C TRP A 143 9.06 13.50 -8.11
N ALA A 144 8.14 14.29 -8.65
CA ALA A 144 6.87 13.78 -9.16
C ALA A 144 7.08 12.92 -10.41
N ASP A 145 7.97 13.31 -11.33
CA ASP A 145 8.31 12.55 -12.53
C ASP A 145 8.94 11.19 -12.16
N MET A 146 9.84 11.16 -11.17
CA MET A 146 10.35 9.89 -10.65
C MET A 146 9.22 8.98 -10.12
N GLN A 147 8.24 9.53 -9.40
CA GLN A 147 7.13 8.74 -8.86
C GLN A 147 6.22 8.20 -9.96
N PHE A 148 5.87 9.02 -10.95
CA PHE A 148 5.05 8.60 -12.08
C PHE A 148 5.72 7.48 -12.90
N LEU A 149 7.01 7.62 -13.19
CA LEU A 149 7.77 6.62 -13.94
C LEU A 149 7.93 5.31 -13.17
N LEU A 150 8.15 5.38 -11.85
CA LEU A 150 8.24 4.19 -11.00
C LEU A 150 6.89 3.44 -10.94
N TRP A 151 5.78 4.15 -10.72
CA TRP A 151 4.44 3.55 -10.73
C TRP A 151 4.11 2.92 -12.08
N ASP A 152 4.44 3.59 -13.18
CA ASP A 152 4.19 3.05 -14.52
C ASP A 152 4.98 1.77 -14.77
N ALA A 153 6.27 1.76 -14.39
CA ALA A 153 7.13 0.59 -14.50
C ALA A 153 6.58 -0.59 -13.67
N GLN A 154 6.18 -0.35 -12.42
CA GLN A 154 5.61 -1.39 -11.56
C GLN A 154 4.34 -1.99 -12.16
N ARG A 155 3.41 -1.13 -12.58
CA ARG A 155 2.15 -1.54 -13.21
C ARG A 155 2.40 -2.36 -14.48
N ARG A 156 3.28 -1.89 -15.37
CA ARG A 156 3.61 -2.59 -16.63
C ARG A 156 4.36 -3.90 -16.41
N ALA A 157 5.03 -4.06 -15.27
CA ALA A 157 5.64 -5.31 -14.85
C ALA A 157 4.64 -6.28 -14.16
N GLY A 158 3.39 -5.86 -13.95
CA GLY A 158 2.38 -6.65 -13.22
C GLY A 158 2.66 -6.77 -11.73
N ILE A 159 3.44 -5.84 -11.15
CA ILE A 159 3.79 -5.84 -9.73
C ILE A 159 2.64 -5.18 -8.95
N THR A 160 2.06 -5.93 -8.03
CA THR A 160 1.00 -5.46 -7.12
C THR A 160 1.60 -4.68 -5.93
N ASP A 161 0.76 -3.88 -5.27
CA ASP A 161 1.14 -3.11 -4.10
C ASP A 161 1.53 -4.00 -2.93
N GLU A 162 0.85 -5.11 -2.75
CA GLU A 162 1.17 -6.11 -1.73
C GLU A 162 2.55 -6.74 -1.99
N GLN A 163 2.84 -7.09 -3.25
CA GLN A 163 4.12 -7.68 -3.62
C GLN A 163 5.29 -6.71 -3.41
N ILE A 164 5.18 -5.46 -3.87
CA ILE A 164 6.26 -4.49 -3.68
C ILE A 164 6.42 -4.10 -2.21
N THR A 165 5.32 -3.97 -1.46
CA THR A 165 5.37 -3.64 -0.03
C THR A 165 6.05 -4.75 0.75
N GLN A 166 5.71 -6.02 0.50
CA GLN A 166 6.39 -7.14 1.14
C GLN A 166 7.88 -7.19 0.77
N ALA A 167 8.21 -6.99 -0.51
CA ALA A 167 9.60 -6.94 -0.96
C ALA A 167 10.39 -5.80 -0.29
N MET A 168 9.76 -4.64 -0.06
CA MET A 168 10.36 -3.52 0.68
C MET A 168 10.58 -3.86 2.16
N ILE A 169 9.63 -4.53 2.82
CA ILE A 169 9.76 -4.98 4.22
C ILE A 169 10.95 -5.94 4.35
N ASP A 170 11.01 -6.97 3.50
CA ASP A 170 12.06 -7.98 3.51
C ASP A 170 13.42 -7.33 3.20
N LYS A 171 13.46 -6.44 2.21
CA LYS A 171 14.68 -5.74 1.82
C LYS A 171 15.19 -4.82 2.92
N LEU A 172 14.29 -4.15 3.65
CA LEU A 172 14.63 -3.30 4.78
C LEU A 172 15.24 -4.11 5.93
N ALA A 173 14.69 -5.28 6.24
CA ALA A 173 15.25 -6.18 7.25
C ALA A 173 16.68 -6.61 6.89
N VAL A 174 16.93 -6.99 5.63
CA VAL A 174 18.28 -7.30 5.14
C VAL A 174 19.21 -6.08 5.21
N ASN A 175 18.75 -4.89 4.82
CA ASN A 175 19.57 -3.68 4.83
C ASN A 175 20.00 -3.26 6.24
N LYS A 176 19.13 -3.44 7.25
CA LYS A 176 19.44 -3.17 8.67
C LYS A 176 20.54 -4.07 9.25
N GLN A 177 20.75 -5.25 8.67
CA GLN A 177 21.77 -6.21 9.11
C GLN A 177 23.13 -6.01 8.42
N ARG A 178 23.24 -5.10 7.44
CA ARG A 178 24.47 -4.87 6.68
C ARG A 178 25.39 -3.88 7.37
N SER A 179 26.68 -4.01 7.08
CA SER A 179 27.68 -2.99 7.40
C SER A 179 27.75 -1.95 6.29
N TRP A 180 27.81 -0.67 6.70
CA TRP A 180 27.82 0.48 5.80
C TRP A 180 29.08 1.32 6.05
N PRO A 181 29.67 1.92 4.99
CA PRO A 181 30.80 2.82 5.14
C PRO A 181 30.39 4.13 5.82
N GLU A 182 31.40 4.87 6.30
CA GLU A 182 31.27 6.22 6.85
C GLU A 182 30.46 7.15 5.93
N PRO A 183 29.60 8.00 6.50
CA PRO A 183 28.82 8.94 5.72
C PRO A 183 29.59 9.94 4.87
N LYS A 184 29.33 9.95 3.56
CA LYS A 184 29.71 11.03 2.63
C LYS A 184 28.48 11.63 1.97
N ASP A 185 28.43 12.96 1.94
CA ASP A 185 27.36 13.73 1.30
C ASP A 185 27.52 13.72 -0.22
N GLY A 186 26.42 13.76 -0.96
CA GLY A 186 26.39 13.76 -2.43
C GLY A 186 26.81 12.45 -3.14
N GLU A 187 27.35 11.46 -2.41
CA GLU A 187 27.90 10.23 -3.00
C GLU A 187 27.04 8.97 -2.75
N PRO A 188 26.86 8.09 -3.75
CA PRO A 188 26.17 6.82 -3.56
C PRO A 188 26.88 5.94 -2.52
N ARG A 189 26.09 5.30 -1.65
CA ARG A 189 26.62 4.40 -0.62
C ARG A 189 26.29 2.96 -0.92
N LEU A 190 27.34 2.16 -1.06
CA LEU A 190 27.23 0.72 -1.26
C LEU A 190 27.56 0.01 0.06
N HIS A 191 26.77 -1.00 0.39
CA HIS A 191 27.06 -1.89 1.51
C HIS A 191 28.42 -2.56 1.34
N ILE A 192 29.11 -2.79 2.46
CA ILE A 192 30.36 -3.53 2.46
C ILE A 192 30.03 -4.99 2.17
N LYS A 193 30.51 -5.51 1.04
CA LYS A 193 30.48 -6.95 0.77
C LYS A 193 31.53 -7.59 1.67
N GLU A 194 31.13 -8.50 2.55
CA GLU A 194 32.11 -9.42 3.14
C GLU A 194 32.88 -10.06 1.99
N ARG A 195 34.21 -9.95 2.01
CA ARG A 195 35.05 -10.72 1.11
C ARG A 195 34.76 -12.17 1.44
N SER A 196 33.94 -12.84 0.63
CA SER A 196 33.85 -14.29 0.69
C SER A 196 35.27 -14.80 0.54
N ARG A 197 35.83 -15.37 1.61
CA ARG A 197 37.09 -16.09 1.51
C ARG A 197 36.84 -17.17 0.46
N LYS A 198 37.50 -17.07 -0.69
CA LYS A 198 37.46 -18.14 -1.68
C LYS A 198 37.86 -19.42 -0.95
N LYS A 199 37.01 -20.43 -0.94
CA LYS A 199 37.44 -21.79 -0.63
C LYS A 199 38.45 -22.14 -1.71
N VAL A 200 39.69 -22.38 -1.30
CA VAL A 200 40.78 -22.74 -2.22
C VAL A 200 41.24 -24.12 -1.80
N ASP A 201 41.25 -25.06 -2.73
CA ASP A 201 41.71 -26.43 -2.46
C ASP A 201 43.24 -26.49 -2.28
N ARG A 202 43.96 -25.48 -2.80
CA ARG A 202 45.41 -25.32 -2.60
C ARG A 202 45.79 -23.84 -2.54
N CYS A 203 46.63 -23.48 -1.57
CA CYS A 203 47.17 -22.14 -1.39
C CYS A 203 48.69 -22.21 -1.61
N ASP A 204 49.19 -21.65 -2.71
CA ASP A 204 50.63 -21.69 -3.06
C ASP A 204 51.52 -20.83 -2.13
N VAL A 205 50.91 -20.08 -1.21
CA VAL A 205 51.58 -19.36 -0.10
C VAL A 205 51.67 -20.22 1.17
N CYS A 206 50.74 -21.17 1.31
CA CYS A 206 50.58 -22.02 2.49
C CYS A 206 51.30 -23.37 2.33
N THR A 207 52.06 -23.56 1.23
CA THR A 207 52.68 -24.83 0.84
C THR A 207 53.85 -25.28 1.71
N GLU A 208 54.17 -24.59 2.80
CA GLU A 208 55.18 -25.03 3.76
C GLU A 208 54.66 -24.90 5.20
N GLY A 209 54.01 -25.97 5.70
CA GLY A 209 54.05 -26.35 7.12
C GLY A 209 53.44 -25.43 8.18
N ALA A 210 52.82 -24.30 7.84
CA ALA A 210 52.23 -23.40 8.83
C ALA A 210 50.82 -23.87 9.25
N ARG A 211 50.66 -24.28 10.52
CA ARG A 211 49.34 -24.46 11.14
C ARG A 211 48.69 -23.09 11.31
N GLY A 212 47.85 -22.73 10.34
CA GLY A 212 47.14 -21.46 10.28
C GLY A 212 47.11 -20.98 8.84
N GLY A 213 45.93 -21.00 8.22
CA GLY A 213 45.77 -20.45 6.87
C GLY A 213 46.27 -19.00 6.82
N CYS A 214 46.69 -18.54 5.64
CA CYS A 214 47.28 -17.22 5.38
C CYS A 214 46.37 -15.99 5.67
N GLY A 215 45.34 -16.14 6.51
CA GLY A 215 44.35 -15.11 6.84
C GLY A 215 43.29 -14.90 5.76
N THR A 216 43.53 -15.33 4.52
CA THR A 216 42.68 -15.12 3.34
C THR A 216 42.00 -16.38 2.80
N CYS A 217 42.40 -17.58 3.24
CA CYS A 217 41.84 -18.88 2.80
C CYS A 217 41.22 -19.65 3.97
N ILE A 218 40.13 -20.40 3.71
CA ILE A 218 39.60 -21.45 4.61
C ILE A 218 39.89 -22.79 3.94
N PHE A 219 40.69 -23.64 4.59
CA PHE A 219 41.08 -24.96 4.06
C PHE A 219 39.90 -25.94 4.18
N ASN A 220 39.65 -26.71 3.12
CA ASN A 220 38.43 -27.52 2.97
C ASN A 220 38.69 -29.04 3.12
N GLY A 221 39.91 -29.44 3.51
CA GLY A 221 40.30 -30.84 3.66
C GLY A 221 39.98 -31.40 5.05
N ASN A 222 39.48 -32.64 5.10
CA ASN A 222 39.44 -33.42 6.34
C ASN A 222 40.88 -33.69 6.76
N PHE A 223 41.26 -33.28 7.97
CA PHE A 223 42.51 -33.69 8.57
C PHE A 223 42.37 -35.17 8.95
N GLU A 224 43.03 -36.07 8.22
CA GLU A 224 43.33 -37.44 8.68
C GLU A 224 44.42 -37.42 9.76
#